data_AF-A0A0M9G6N8-F1
#
_entry.id   AF-A0A0M9G6N8-F1
#
_cell.length_a   1.000
_cell.length_b   1.000
_cell.length_c   1.000
_cell.angle_alpha   90.00
_cell.angle_beta   90.00
_cell.angle_gamma   90.00
#
_symmetry.space_group_name_H-M   'P 1'
#
loop_
_entity.id
_entity.type
_entity.pdbx_description
1 polymer ?
#
loop_
_entity_poly.entity_id
_entity_poly.type
_entity_poly.pdbx_seq_one_letter_code
_entity_poly.pdbx_strand_id
1 'polypeptide(L)'
;MAGFTRALCIAALFVATLTVASAARSCGIDHCTTCIANYCTWCEGGFYAWGGTCNACTANCRSCVIAGRCTSCNDGYTLTYFPNGTNGKEFTRYGACEVKGPATACSDPQCTSCIDGTCLYCSKGFYAKDGRCASCEAAHCTHCEISGRCLACDAGYYLRYVNSTENETIISHWGTCINGATFFNAYAVLVGTVVVALTLMVA
;
A
#
# COMPACT_ATOMS: atom_id res chain seq x y z
N MET A 1 4.45 -61.94 65.09
CA MET A 1 4.09 -61.24 66.34
C MET A 1 4.97 -60.00 66.46
N ALA A 2 4.35 -58.83 66.65
CA ALA A 2 4.94 -57.52 67.00
C ALA A 2 5.93 -56.90 65.97
N GLY A 3 5.88 -55.62 65.57
CA GLY A 3 5.22 -54.45 66.12
C GLY A 3 6.18 -53.58 66.95
N PHE A 4 6.53 -52.40 66.41
CA PHE A 4 7.14 -51.20 67.07
C PHE A 4 8.63 -51.31 67.49
N THR A 5 9.52 -50.32 67.38
CA THR A 5 9.41 -48.85 67.39
C THR A 5 10.79 -48.20 67.08
N ARG A 6 10.79 -46.98 66.51
CA ARG A 6 11.75 -45.86 66.71
C ARG A 6 13.17 -45.98 66.10
N ALA A 7 13.84 -44.93 65.63
CA ALA A 7 13.53 -43.57 65.21
C ALA A 7 14.84 -42.95 64.67
N LEU A 8 14.71 -41.88 63.89
CA LEU A 8 15.71 -40.87 63.48
C LEU A 8 16.57 -41.10 62.22
N CYS A 9 16.47 -40.07 61.36
CA CYS A 9 17.45 -39.55 60.41
C CYS A 9 17.91 -40.55 59.34
N ILE A 10 17.56 -40.41 58.08
CA ILE A 10 18.13 -39.38 57.18
C ILE A 10 17.11 -39.16 56.06
N ALA A 11 16.35 -38.07 56.16
CA ALA A 11 15.65 -37.49 55.02
C ALA A 11 16.49 -36.31 54.52
N ALA A 12 16.53 -36.16 53.19
CA ALA A 12 17.14 -35.04 52.45
C ALA A 12 18.64 -35.15 52.14
N LEU A 13 19.02 -36.09 51.26
CA LEU A 13 20.21 -35.92 50.43
C LEU A 13 19.91 -36.32 48.97
N PHE A 14 19.94 -35.28 48.12
CA PHE A 14 20.27 -35.31 46.69
C PHE A 14 19.36 -36.07 45.71
N VAL A 15 18.20 -35.47 45.42
CA VAL A 15 17.78 -35.36 44.01
C VAL A 15 17.33 -33.93 43.74
N ALA A 16 18.30 -33.01 43.67
CA ALA A 16 18.08 -31.74 43.02
C ALA A 16 17.99 -32.01 41.52
N THR A 17 16.81 -32.39 41.04
CA THR A 17 16.51 -32.34 39.61
C THR A 17 16.61 -30.89 39.18
N LEU A 18 17.72 -30.52 38.53
CA LEU A 18 17.82 -29.30 37.73
C LEU A 18 16.82 -29.40 36.58
N THR A 19 15.54 -29.17 36.85
CA THR A 19 14.66 -28.58 35.85
C THR A 19 14.99 -27.09 35.85
N VAL A 20 16.03 -26.71 35.12
CA VAL A 20 16.17 -25.32 34.68
C VAL A 20 15.06 -25.13 33.65
N ALA A 21 13.83 -24.92 34.15
CA ALA A 21 12.78 -24.37 33.33
C ALA A 21 13.29 -22.99 32.91
N SER A 22 13.62 -22.91 31.63
CA SER A 22 14.08 -21.72 30.94
C SER A 22 13.11 -20.58 31.20
N ALA A 23 13.42 -19.71 32.17
CA ALA A 23 12.88 -18.37 32.17
C ALA A 23 13.57 -17.66 31.03
N ALA A 24 13.02 -17.78 29.81
CA ALA A 24 13.20 -16.76 28.80
C ALA A 24 13.00 -15.44 29.53
N ARG A 25 14.04 -14.60 29.53
CA ARG A 25 14.07 -13.34 30.26
C ARG A 25 13.10 -12.41 29.54
N SER A 26 11.80 -12.63 29.73
CA SER A 26 10.75 -11.70 29.35
C SER A 26 11.14 -10.40 30.00
N CYS A 27 11.19 -9.31 29.25
CA CYS A 27 11.71 -8.06 29.78
C CYS A 27 10.90 -7.45 30.94
N GLY A 28 9.83 -8.12 31.39
CA GLY A 28 8.89 -7.57 32.35
C GLY A 28 8.15 -6.35 31.81
N ILE A 29 8.26 -6.09 30.50
CA ILE A 29 7.62 -4.99 29.79
C ILE A 29 6.49 -5.61 28.98
N ASP A 30 5.26 -5.18 29.26
CA ASP A 30 4.06 -5.66 28.58
C ASP A 30 4.14 -5.38 27.06
N HIS A 31 3.65 -6.34 26.28
CA HIS A 31 3.62 -6.29 24.81
C HIS A 31 4.99 -6.12 24.12
N CYS A 32 6.08 -6.45 24.83
CA CYS A 32 7.43 -6.37 24.29
C CYS A 32 7.91 -7.72 23.73
N THR A 33 8.32 -7.75 22.47
CA THR A 33 8.85 -8.95 21.81
C THR A 33 10.37 -9.04 21.87
N THR A 34 11.06 -7.90 21.81
CA THR A 34 12.53 -7.84 21.89
C THR A 34 12.95 -6.65 22.72
N CYS A 35 14.00 -6.83 23.52
CA CYS A 35 14.45 -5.82 24.46
C CYS A 35 15.92 -5.95 24.80
N ILE A 36 16.47 -4.85 25.34
CA ILE A 36 17.84 -4.75 25.83
C ILE A 36 17.75 -4.23 27.27
N ALA A 37 18.12 -5.07 28.24
CA ALA A 37 17.93 -4.79 29.66
C ALA A 37 16.46 -4.47 30.01
N ASN A 38 16.14 -3.24 30.44
CA ASN A 38 14.78 -2.79 30.74
C ASN A 38 14.22 -1.86 29.65
N TYR A 39 14.71 -2.01 28.41
CA TYR A 39 14.33 -1.17 27.29
C TYR A 39 13.77 -2.01 26.14
N CYS A 40 12.50 -1.80 25.80
CA CYS A 40 11.89 -2.50 24.69
C CYS A 40 12.32 -1.91 23.35
N THR A 41 12.83 -2.76 22.44
CA THR A 41 13.24 -2.37 21.09
C THR A 41 12.24 -2.79 20.03
N TRP A 42 11.46 -3.85 20.28
CA TRP A 42 10.38 -4.29 19.40
C TRP A 42 9.15 -4.68 20.21
N CYS A 43 7.99 -4.21 19.75
CA CYS A 43 6.71 -4.48 20.37
C CYS A 43 5.90 -5.48 19.55
N GLU A 44 4.88 -6.06 20.17
CA GLU A 44 3.88 -6.88 19.50
C GLU A 44 3.09 -6.05 18.47
N GLY A 45 2.43 -6.75 17.53
CA GLY A 45 1.53 -6.10 16.58
C GLY A 45 0.45 -5.29 17.31
N GLY A 46 0.17 -4.08 16.82
CA GLY A 46 -0.73 -3.13 17.49
C GLY A 46 -0.04 -2.20 18.50
N PHE A 47 1.28 -2.32 18.73
CA PHE A 47 2.05 -1.44 19.62
C PHE A 47 3.28 -0.86 18.94
N TYR A 48 3.73 0.31 19.40
CA TYR A 48 4.97 0.96 18.97
C TYR A 48 5.88 1.25 20.16
N ALA A 49 7.19 1.13 19.93
CA ALA A 49 8.18 1.39 20.98
C ALA A 49 8.37 2.89 21.17
N TRP A 50 8.15 3.38 22.39
CA TRP A 50 8.41 4.77 22.77
C TRP A 50 8.90 4.84 24.22
N GLY A 51 10.04 5.51 24.43
CA GLY A 51 10.63 5.65 25.77
C GLY A 51 10.99 4.32 26.43
N GLY A 52 11.27 3.26 25.65
CA GLY A 52 11.58 1.92 26.17
C GLY A 52 10.35 1.09 26.56
N THR A 53 9.14 1.59 26.31
CA THR A 53 7.86 0.91 26.58
C THR A 53 7.05 0.72 25.30
N CYS A 54 6.13 -0.24 25.30
CA CYS A 54 5.23 -0.47 24.19
C CYS A 54 3.92 0.28 24.39
N ASN A 55 3.67 1.25 23.52
CA ASN A 55 2.46 2.07 23.54
C ASN A 55 1.49 1.58 22.46
N ALA A 56 0.20 1.55 22.78
CA ALA A 56 -0.80 1.07 21.84
C ALA A 56 -0.91 2.00 20.63
N CYS A 57 -1.03 1.43 19.44
CA CYS A 57 -1.40 2.17 18.24
C CYS A 57 -2.83 2.72 18.37
N THR A 58 -3.12 3.77 17.61
CA THR A 58 -4.51 4.26 17.47
C THR A 58 -5.41 3.16 16.93
N ALA A 59 -6.68 3.22 17.30
CA ALA A 59 -7.69 2.25 16.86
C ALA A 59 -7.60 1.98 15.34
N ASN A 60 -7.84 0.73 14.97
CA ASN A 60 -7.85 0.24 13.58
C ASN A 60 -6.48 0.14 12.90
N CYS A 61 -5.40 0.50 13.59
CA CYS A 61 -4.04 0.33 13.08
C CYS A 61 -3.41 -0.96 13.56
N ARG A 62 -2.97 -1.77 12.60
CA ARG A 62 -2.24 -3.00 12.85
C ARG A 62 -0.79 -2.74 13.22
N SER A 63 -0.20 -1.71 12.61
CA SER A 63 1.14 -1.25 12.93
C SER A 63 1.23 0.26 12.75
N CYS A 64 2.01 0.91 13.61
CA CYS A 64 2.18 2.35 13.59
C CYS A 64 3.60 2.74 13.99
N VAL A 65 4.05 3.90 13.52
CA VAL A 65 5.33 4.49 13.94
C VAL A 65 5.18 5.30 15.23
N ILE A 66 4.04 5.95 15.38
CA ILE A 66 3.58 6.63 16.60
C ILE A 66 2.05 6.59 16.63
N ALA A 67 1.45 6.99 17.75
CA ALA A 67 0.01 7.23 17.83
C ALA A 67 -0.48 8.10 16.64
N GLY A 68 -1.48 7.60 15.93
CA GLY A 68 -2.12 8.27 14.79
C GLY A 68 -1.39 8.13 13.44
N ARG A 69 -0.19 7.53 13.40
CA ARG A 69 0.59 7.36 12.17
C ARG A 69 0.83 5.90 11.86
N CYS A 70 -0.07 5.34 11.06
CA CYS A 70 -0.14 3.91 10.82
C CYS A 70 0.61 3.55 9.56
N THR A 71 1.29 2.41 9.59
CA THR A 71 2.00 1.83 8.44
C THR A 71 1.22 0.68 7.84
N SER A 72 0.30 0.09 8.61
CA SER A 72 -0.69 -0.88 8.13
C SER A 72 -1.96 -0.81 8.98
N CYS A 73 -3.08 -1.20 8.37
CA CYS A 73 -4.38 -1.21 9.00
C CYS A 73 -4.84 -2.63 9.33
N ASN A 74 -5.76 -2.74 10.28
CA ASN A 74 -6.47 -3.99 10.56
C ASN A 74 -7.34 -4.38 9.37
N ASP A 75 -7.73 -5.66 9.30
CA ASP A 75 -8.62 -6.13 8.26
C ASP A 75 -9.95 -5.34 8.28
N GLY A 76 -10.43 -4.95 7.11
CA GLY A 76 -11.60 -4.06 6.98
C GLY A 76 -11.29 -2.57 7.05
N TYR A 77 -10.02 -2.16 7.09
CA TYR A 77 -9.59 -0.76 7.03
C TYR A 77 -8.58 -0.54 5.91
N THR A 78 -8.57 0.69 5.37
CA THR A 78 -7.67 1.13 4.30
C THR A 78 -6.74 2.23 4.81
N LEU A 79 -5.48 2.20 4.38
CA LEU A 79 -4.49 3.19 4.79
C LEU A 79 -4.57 4.44 3.91
N THR A 80 -4.96 5.56 4.50
CA THR A 80 -5.00 6.88 3.87
C THR A 80 -3.75 7.67 4.27
N TYR A 81 -2.79 7.80 3.36
CA TYR A 81 -1.50 8.46 3.63
C TYR A 81 -1.64 9.96 3.90
N PHE A 82 -0.88 10.46 4.88
CA PHE A 82 -0.85 11.92 5.09
C PHE A 82 -0.01 12.60 4.00
N PRO A 83 -0.47 13.76 3.48
CA PRO A 83 0.32 14.54 2.54
C PRO A 83 1.62 15.01 3.21
N ASN A 84 2.71 14.90 2.47
CA ASN A 84 4.02 15.44 2.81
C ASN A 84 4.28 16.69 1.95
N GLY A 85 4.83 17.74 2.58
CA GLY A 85 5.23 18.98 1.91
C GLY A 85 4.10 19.98 1.67
N THR A 86 4.49 21.21 1.32
CA THR A 86 3.61 22.38 1.11
C THR A 86 2.69 22.26 -0.11
N ASN A 87 2.94 21.29 -0.99
CA ASN A 87 2.27 21.15 -2.28
C ASN A 87 1.48 19.84 -2.45
N GLY A 88 1.39 18.98 -1.42
CA GLY A 88 0.57 17.76 -1.41
C GLY A 88 0.92 16.68 -2.45
N LYS A 89 2.02 16.83 -3.19
CA LYS A 89 2.45 15.90 -4.26
C LYS A 89 3.37 14.76 -3.78
N GLU A 90 3.79 14.79 -2.53
CA GLU A 90 4.61 13.75 -1.93
C GLU A 90 3.80 13.13 -0.78
N PHE A 91 3.66 11.80 -0.73
CA PHE A 91 2.94 11.12 0.34
C PHE A 91 3.93 10.63 1.39
N THR A 92 3.58 10.74 2.68
CA THR A 92 4.36 10.10 3.74
C THR A 92 4.22 8.57 3.67
N ARG A 93 5.11 7.81 4.31
CA ARG A 93 5.02 6.33 4.42
C ARG A 93 4.01 5.86 5.48
N TYR A 94 3.23 6.77 6.04
CA TYR A 94 2.28 6.48 7.11
C TYR A 94 0.99 7.28 6.92
N GLY A 95 -0.09 6.81 7.51
CA GLY A 95 -1.42 7.35 7.27
C GLY A 95 -2.42 7.07 8.40
N ALA A 96 -3.66 7.49 8.19
CA ALA A 96 -4.79 7.10 9.01
C ALA A 96 -5.42 5.81 8.47
N CYS A 97 -6.03 5.01 9.36
CA CYS A 97 -6.77 3.81 8.97
C CYS A 97 -8.26 4.11 8.98
N GLU A 98 -8.84 4.19 7.79
CA GLU A 98 -10.25 4.52 7.58
C GLU A 98 -11.02 3.26 7.18
N VAL A 99 -12.30 3.19 7.54
CA VAL A 99 -13.13 2.01 7.26
C VAL A 99 -13.08 1.73 5.77
N LYS A 100 -12.80 0.48 5.40
CA LYS A 100 -13.03 -0.03 4.06
C LYS A 100 -14.54 0.00 3.89
N GLY A 101 -15.07 1.11 3.36
CA GLY A 101 -16.50 1.25 3.12
C GLY A 101 -16.99 -0.03 2.46
N PRO A 102 -18.07 -0.65 2.95
CA PRO A 102 -18.52 -1.92 2.39
C PRO A 102 -18.73 -1.69 0.89
N ALA A 103 -18.30 -2.64 0.05
CA ALA A 103 -18.59 -2.59 -1.38
C ALA A 103 -20.11 -2.50 -1.67
N THR A 104 -20.96 -2.76 -0.66
CA THR A 104 -22.41 -2.56 -0.65
C THR A 104 -22.90 -1.15 -0.25
N ALA A 105 -22.03 -0.25 0.23
CA ALA A 105 -22.36 1.16 0.49
C ALA A 105 -21.95 2.09 -0.67
N CYS A 106 -21.17 1.60 -1.63
CA CYS A 106 -20.89 2.34 -2.84
C CYS A 106 -22.02 2.07 -3.83
N SER A 107 -22.87 3.05 -4.07
CA SER A 107 -23.95 2.93 -5.08
C SER A 107 -23.39 2.74 -6.50
N ASP A 108 -22.13 3.07 -6.73
CA ASP A 108 -21.46 2.95 -8.00
C ASP A 108 -20.70 1.61 -8.12
N PRO A 109 -21.07 0.73 -9.08
CA PRO A 109 -20.45 -0.58 -9.25
C PRO A 109 -19.00 -0.53 -9.73
N GLN A 110 -18.54 0.61 -10.25
CA GLN A 110 -17.14 0.80 -10.66
C GLN A 110 -16.29 1.33 -9.50
N CYS A 111 -16.89 1.58 -8.34
CA CYS A 111 -16.21 2.06 -7.15
C CYS A 111 -15.57 0.92 -6.35
N THR A 112 -14.29 1.07 -6.03
CA THR A 112 -13.53 0.10 -5.22
C THR A 112 -13.44 0.51 -3.75
N SER A 113 -13.71 1.78 -3.43
CA SER A 113 -13.84 2.28 -2.05
C SER A 113 -14.63 3.59 -2.00
N CYS A 114 -15.44 3.76 -0.95
CA CYS A 114 -16.23 4.97 -0.73
C CYS A 114 -16.36 5.29 0.75
N ILE A 115 -16.66 6.56 1.05
CA ILE A 115 -17.05 7.05 2.38
C ILE A 115 -18.42 7.72 2.24
N ASP A 116 -19.40 7.31 3.04
CA ASP A 116 -20.77 7.85 3.03
C ASP A 116 -21.40 7.92 1.61
N GLY A 117 -21.12 6.92 0.77
CA GLY A 117 -21.59 6.83 -0.61
C GLY A 117 -20.80 7.64 -1.64
N THR A 118 -19.81 8.43 -1.21
CA THR A 118 -18.88 9.16 -2.08
C THR A 118 -17.69 8.27 -2.44
N CYS A 119 -17.53 7.94 -3.72
CA CYS A 119 -16.43 7.12 -4.20
C CYS A 119 -15.08 7.85 -4.14
N LEU A 120 -14.08 7.19 -3.56
CA LEU A 120 -12.70 7.69 -3.46
C LEU A 120 -11.78 7.05 -4.51
N TYR A 121 -11.92 5.74 -4.72
CA TYR A 121 -11.10 5.00 -5.68
C TYR A 121 -11.97 4.20 -6.64
N CYS A 122 -11.71 4.35 -7.93
CA CYS A 122 -12.43 3.69 -9.00
C CYS A 122 -11.64 2.51 -9.60
N SER A 123 -12.37 1.63 -10.25
CA SER A 123 -11.81 0.50 -11.00
C SER A 123 -10.95 0.97 -12.16
N LYS A 124 -10.15 0.06 -12.74
CA LYS A 124 -9.30 0.37 -13.90
C LYS A 124 -10.12 0.97 -15.04
N GLY A 125 -9.62 2.04 -15.64
CA GLY A 125 -10.32 2.77 -16.70
C GLY A 125 -11.41 3.73 -16.22
N PHE A 126 -11.48 3.99 -14.92
CA PHE A 126 -12.37 4.98 -14.32
C PHE A 126 -11.61 5.91 -13.38
N TYR A 127 -12.16 7.11 -13.17
CA TYR A 127 -11.63 8.10 -12.25
C TYR A 127 -12.77 8.67 -11.39
N ALA A 128 -12.42 9.12 -10.18
CA ALA A 128 -13.38 9.71 -9.26
C ALA A 128 -13.76 11.13 -9.73
N LYS A 129 -15.06 11.34 -9.98
CA LYS A 129 -15.66 12.62 -10.34
C LYS A 129 -16.98 12.78 -9.60
N ASP A 130 -17.11 13.85 -8.83
CA ASP A 130 -18.34 14.18 -8.07
C ASP A 130 -18.83 13.01 -7.17
N GLY A 131 -17.89 12.28 -6.57
CA GLY A 131 -18.20 11.14 -5.70
C GLY A 131 -18.68 9.89 -6.43
N ARG A 132 -18.56 9.83 -7.76
CA ARG A 132 -18.86 8.66 -8.60
C ARG A 132 -17.70 8.35 -9.54
N CYS A 133 -17.76 7.21 -10.20
CA CYS A 133 -16.75 6.79 -11.15
C CYS A 133 -17.17 7.14 -12.58
N ALA A 134 -16.43 8.05 -13.19
CA ALA A 134 -16.55 8.38 -14.61
C ALA A 134 -15.53 7.57 -15.41
N SER A 135 -15.91 7.08 -16.59
CA SER A 135 -15.00 6.34 -17.48
C SER A 135 -13.96 7.28 -18.07
N CYS A 136 -12.73 6.81 -18.23
CA CYS A 136 -11.73 7.49 -19.03
C CYS A 136 -12.21 7.62 -20.48
N GLU A 137 -11.91 8.75 -21.12
CA GLU A 137 -12.36 9.01 -22.50
C GLU A 137 -11.58 8.20 -23.53
N ALA A 138 -10.31 7.93 -23.26
CA ALA A 138 -9.47 7.13 -24.14
C ALA A 138 -9.71 5.63 -23.93
N ALA A 139 -9.99 4.91 -25.02
CA ALA A 139 -9.99 3.44 -25.01
C ALA A 139 -8.62 2.90 -24.59
N HIS A 140 -8.60 1.74 -23.92
CA HIS A 140 -7.40 1.10 -23.39
C HIS A 140 -6.63 1.94 -22.36
N CYS A 141 -7.29 2.92 -21.75
CA CYS A 141 -6.74 3.68 -20.65
C CYS A 141 -6.97 2.96 -19.32
N THR A 142 -5.92 2.74 -18.55
CA THR A 142 -6.01 2.13 -17.22
C THR A 142 -6.12 3.17 -16.11
N HIS A 143 -5.58 4.37 -16.33
CA HIS A 143 -5.60 5.46 -15.37
C HIS A 143 -5.72 6.81 -16.09
N CYS A 144 -6.66 7.64 -15.67
CA CYS A 144 -6.85 8.98 -16.19
C CYS A 144 -7.00 9.99 -15.05
N GLU A 145 -6.71 11.25 -15.34
CA GLU A 145 -6.93 12.37 -14.40
C GLU A 145 -8.41 12.80 -14.38
N ILE A 146 -8.76 13.76 -13.53
CA ILE A 146 -10.15 14.23 -13.35
C ILE A 146 -10.79 14.85 -14.61
N SER A 147 -9.97 15.25 -15.59
CA SER A 147 -10.41 15.72 -16.90
C SER A 147 -10.80 14.58 -17.86
N GLY A 148 -10.61 13.31 -17.47
CA GLY A 148 -10.77 12.15 -18.35
C GLY A 148 -9.52 11.83 -19.19
N ARG A 149 -8.48 12.69 -19.14
CA ARG A 149 -7.23 12.49 -19.88
C ARG A 149 -6.44 11.30 -19.36
N CYS A 150 -6.04 10.42 -20.30
CA CYS A 150 -5.27 9.24 -19.97
C CYS A 150 -3.84 9.54 -19.53
N LEU A 151 -3.40 8.84 -18.49
CA LEU A 151 -2.06 8.88 -17.90
C LEU A 151 -1.32 7.53 -18.04
N ALA A 152 -2.07 6.43 -18.17
CA ALA A 152 -1.51 5.09 -18.34
C ALA A 152 -2.41 4.21 -19.21
N CYS A 153 -1.79 3.39 -20.06
CA CYS A 153 -2.49 2.51 -20.99
C CYS A 153 -2.43 1.04 -20.55
N ASP A 154 -3.28 0.21 -21.15
CA ASP A 154 -3.21 -1.24 -21.04
C ASP A 154 -1.89 -1.79 -21.58
N ALA A 155 -1.53 -3.00 -21.14
CA ALA A 155 -0.38 -3.71 -21.67
C ALA A 155 -0.49 -3.86 -23.20
N GLY A 156 0.57 -3.52 -23.93
CA GLY A 156 0.60 -3.52 -25.39
C GLY A 156 0.16 -2.20 -26.04
N TYR A 157 -0.26 -1.21 -25.25
CA TYR A 157 -0.60 0.14 -25.73
C TYR A 157 0.36 1.18 -25.16
N TYR A 158 0.65 2.20 -25.96
CA TYR A 158 1.52 3.31 -25.59
C TYR A 158 0.74 4.62 -25.55
N LEU A 159 1.07 5.45 -24.57
CA LEU A 159 0.47 6.77 -24.41
C LEU A 159 1.01 7.72 -25.49
N ARG A 160 0.11 8.23 -26.34
CA ARG A 160 0.40 9.27 -27.32
C ARG A 160 -0.33 10.55 -26.95
N TYR A 161 0.42 11.62 -26.73
CA TYR A 161 -0.14 12.95 -26.59
C TYR A 161 -0.50 13.48 -27.98
N VAL A 162 -1.79 13.70 -28.23
CA VAL A 162 -2.25 14.44 -29.41
C VAL A 162 -2.60 15.87 -28.98
N ASN A 163 -2.08 16.83 -29.73
CA ASN A 163 -2.53 18.22 -29.61
C ASN A 163 -3.85 18.31 -30.35
N SER A 164 -4.95 18.57 -29.64
CA SER A 164 -6.17 19.03 -30.29
C SER A 164 -6.05 20.54 -30.51
N THR A 165 -6.21 20.96 -31.76
CA THR A 165 -6.37 22.37 -32.11
C THR A 165 -7.81 22.59 -32.54
N GLU A 166 -8.59 23.33 -31.76
CA GLU A 166 -9.75 24.04 -32.32
C GLU A 166 -9.38 25.52 -32.43
N ASN A 167 -9.72 26.12 -33.57
CA ASN A 167 -9.54 27.55 -33.82
C ASN A 167 -8.12 28.08 -33.50
N GLU A 168 -7.09 27.40 -34.02
CA GLU A 168 -5.66 27.77 -33.92
C GLU A 168 -5.07 27.89 -32.50
N THR A 169 -5.84 27.52 -31.46
CA THR A 169 -5.34 27.39 -30.10
C THR A 169 -5.04 25.92 -29.78
N ILE A 170 -3.89 25.63 -29.16
CA ILE A 170 -3.60 24.29 -28.63
C ILE A 170 -4.41 24.16 -27.34
N ILE A 171 -5.56 23.48 -27.39
CA ILE A 171 -6.52 23.53 -26.28
C ILE A 171 -6.39 22.35 -25.32
N SER A 172 -5.67 21.29 -25.68
CA SER A 172 -5.40 20.17 -24.74
C SER A 172 -4.44 19.15 -25.34
N HIS A 173 -3.46 18.72 -24.54
CA HIS A 173 -2.73 17.47 -24.74
C HIS A 173 -3.64 16.32 -24.29
N TRP A 174 -4.31 15.62 -25.21
CA TRP A 174 -5.06 14.42 -24.87
C TRP A 174 -4.15 13.21 -24.96
N GLY A 175 -4.04 12.44 -23.88
CA GLY A 175 -3.35 11.16 -23.88
C GLY A 175 -4.27 10.10 -24.51
N THR A 176 -3.92 9.61 -25.69
CA THR A 176 -4.62 8.49 -26.37
C THR A 176 -3.75 7.25 -26.34
N CYS A 177 -4.34 6.09 -26.09
CA CYS A 177 -3.61 4.82 -26.08
C CYS A 177 -3.60 4.23 -27.49
N ILE A 178 -2.42 4.11 -28.08
CA ILE A 178 -2.24 3.51 -29.41
C ILE A 178 -1.60 2.14 -29.31
N ASN A 179 -2.01 1.22 -30.16
CA ASN A 179 -1.50 -0.14 -30.16
C ASN A 179 -0.02 -0.15 -30.56
N GLY A 180 0.83 -0.79 -29.76
CA GLY A 180 2.27 -0.90 -30.00
C GLY A 180 2.65 -1.39 -31.39
N ALA A 181 1.90 -2.34 -31.95
CA ALA A 181 2.15 -2.87 -33.29
C ALA A 181 2.04 -1.79 -34.37
N THR A 182 1.17 -0.79 -34.19
CA THR A 182 1.02 0.32 -35.14
C THR A 182 2.13 1.37 -35.01
N PHE A 183 2.69 1.57 -33.82
CA PHE A 183 3.78 2.51 -33.57
C PHE A 183 5.10 2.05 -34.22
N PHE A 184 5.43 0.76 -34.07
CA PHE A 184 6.61 0.17 -34.72
C PHE A 184 6.48 0.17 -36.25
N ASN A 185 5.28 -0.08 -36.79
CA ASN A 185 5.05 -0.02 -38.22
C ASN A 185 5.19 1.42 -38.79
N ALA A 186 4.71 2.44 -38.09
CA ALA A 186 4.90 3.83 -38.51
C ALA A 186 6.39 4.23 -38.51
N TYR A 187 7.16 3.79 -37.51
CA TYR A 187 8.61 4.03 -37.46
C TYR A 187 9.34 3.27 -38.57
N ALA A 188 8.97 2.01 -38.85
CA ALA A 188 9.55 1.21 -39.94
C ALA A 188 9.24 1.82 -41.33
N VAL A 189 8.05 2.39 -41.53
CA VAL A 189 7.68 3.08 -42.77
C VAL A 189 8.47 4.39 -42.93
N LEU A 190 8.66 5.17 -41.86
CA LEU A 190 9.49 6.38 -41.87
C LEU A 190 10.97 6.07 -42.15
N VAL A 191 11.55 5.07 -41.49
CA VAL A 191 12.94 4.66 -41.75
C VAL A 191 13.09 4.07 -43.15
N GLY A 192 12.13 3.26 -43.60
CA GLY A 192 12.13 2.68 -44.95
C GLY A 192 12.03 3.73 -46.06
N THR A 193 11.19 4.75 -45.89
CA THR A 193 11.06 5.86 -46.87
C THR A 193 12.28 6.76 -46.89
N VAL A 194 12.91 7.02 -45.74
CA VAL A 194 14.18 7.78 -45.66
C VAL A 194 15.34 7.01 -46.31
N VAL A 195 15.41 5.70 -46.13
CA VAL A 195 16.42 4.85 -46.79
C VAL A 195 16.23 4.84 -48.31
N VAL A 196 14.99 4.71 -48.80
CA VAL A 196 14.69 4.77 -50.24
C VAL A 196 14.99 6.17 -50.82
N ALA A 197 14.66 7.24 -50.09
CA ALA A 197 14.96 8.61 -50.52
C ALA A 197 16.48 8.89 -50.60
N LEU A 198 17.28 8.37 -49.65
CA LEU A 198 18.74 8.51 -49.68
C LEU A 198 19.38 7.72 -50.84
N THR A 199 18.84 6.55 -51.21
CA THR A 199 19.37 5.79 -52.36
C THR A 199 19.08 6.44 -53.71
N LEU A 200 18.02 7.25 -53.82
CA LEU A 200 17.67 7.99 -55.05
C LEU A 200 18.45 9.29 -55.24
N MET A 201 19.10 9.82 -54.19
CA MET A 201 19.93 11.04 -54.29
C MET A 201 21.41 10.75 -54.62
N VAL A 202 21.82 9.48 -54.69
CA VAL A 202 23.20 9.04 -54.96
C VAL A 202 23.28 8.29 -56.31
N ALA A 203 22.21 8.32 -57.12
CA ALA A 203 22.14 7.74 -58.46
C ALA A 203 22.18 8.81 -59.55
#